data_AF-A0A1V5F914-F1
#
_entry.id   AF-A0A1V5F914-F1
#
_cell.length_a   1.000
_cell.length_b   1.000
_cell.length_c   1.000
_cell.angle_alpha   90.00
_cell.angle_beta   90.00
_cell.angle_gamma   90.00
#
_symmetry.space_group_name_H-M   'P 1'
#
loop_
_entity.id
_entity.type
_entity.pdbx_description
1 polymer ?
#
loop_
_entity_poly.entity_id
_entity_poly.type
_entity_poly.pdbx_seq_one_letter_code
_entity_poly.pdbx_strand_id
1 'polypeptide(L)'
;MIHYLLRQASRIYVDNNAQIWVKQLSSNRKALAIHNMSNDERLIDISFTELGLNAVTRYCDVWKQVNERIKNKRISFDIPRRGVQLMTVK
;
A
#
# COMPACT_ATOMS: atom_id res chain seq x y z
N MET A 1 9.85 14.86 -19.59
CA MET A 1 9.88 15.82 -18.47
C MET A 1 9.31 15.12 -17.24
N ILE A 2 10.08 14.96 -16.16
CA ILE A 2 9.60 14.34 -14.91
C ILE A 2 9.04 15.46 -14.03
N HIS A 3 7.75 15.40 -13.70
CA HIS A 3 7.14 16.33 -12.74
C HIS A 3 7.17 15.71 -11.34
N TYR A 4 7.95 16.31 -10.43
CA TYR A 4 7.99 15.92 -9.04
C TYR A 4 6.72 16.37 -8.31
N LEU A 5 6.08 15.45 -7.59
CA LEU A 5 4.95 15.77 -6.71
C LEU A 5 5.47 15.89 -5.27
N LEU A 6 5.73 17.13 -4.84
CA LEU A 6 6.09 17.48 -3.47
C LEU A 6 4.85 17.45 -2.54
N ARG A 7 4.07 16.37 -2.59
CA ARG A 7 2.84 16.19 -1.81
C ARG A 7 3.02 15.17 -0.71
N GLN A 8 2.61 15.47 0.50
CA GLN A 8 2.62 14.50 1.60
C GLN A 8 1.66 13.32 1.30
N ALA A 9 1.95 12.15 1.87
CA ALA A 9 1.02 11.03 1.85
C ALA A 9 -0.25 11.37 2.64
N SER A 10 -1.40 10.89 2.18
CA SER A 10 -2.68 10.99 2.88
C SER A 10 -3.01 9.65 3.53
N ARG A 11 -3.46 9.66 4.78
CA ARG A 11 -3.96 8.47 5.46
C ARG A 11 -5.39 8.21 5.01
N ILE A 12 -5.68 7.03 4.45
CA ILE A 12 -6.98 6.72 3.86
C ILE A 12 -7.77 5.66 4.64
N TYR A 13 -7.10 4.89 5.49
CA TYR A 13 -7.75 3.94 6.39
C TYR A 13 -7.05 3.96 7.75
N VAL A 14 -7.85 3.88 8.81
CA VAL A 14 -7.41 3.77 10.20
C VAL A 14 -8.37 2.85 10.93
N ASP A 15 -7.81 1.87 11.61
CA ASP A 15 -8.39 1.30 12.81
C ASP A 15 -7.34 1.23 13.93
N ASN A 16 -7.66 0.60 15.06
CA ASN A 16 -6.76 0.48 16.19
C ASN A 16 -5.50 -0.35 15.91
N ASN A 17 -5.51 -1.19 14.89
CA ASN A 17 -4.50 -2.20 14.58
C ASN A 17 -3.78 -1.97 13.23
N ALA A 18 -4.37 -1.19 12.32
CA ALA A 18 -3.84 -0.97 10.99
C ALA A 18 -4.02 0.48 10.51
N GLN A 19 -3.05 0.97 9.75
CA GLN A 19 -3.18 2.22 9.01
C GLN A 19 -2.73 2.04 7.56
N ILE A 20 -3.47 2.63 6.63
CA ILE A 20 -3.11 2.65 5.21
C ILE A 20 -2.91 4.09 4.78
N TRP A 21 -1.73 4.36 4.23
CA TRP A 21 -1.34 5.66 3.69
C TRP A 21 -1.12 5.56 2.19
N VAL A 22 -1.54 6.59 1.46
CA VAL A 22 -1.39 6.68 0.01
C VAL A 22 -0.73 7.99 -0.37
N LYS A 23 0.30 7.91 -1.21
CA LYS A 23 0.98 9.06 -1.79
C LYS A 23 0.89 8.99 -3.30
N GLN A 24 0.37 10.04 -3.92
CA GLN A 24 0.49 10.20 -5.37
C GLN A 24 1.95 10.45 -5.74
N LEU A 25 2.45 9.66 -6.69
CA LEU A 25 3.76 9.79 -7.32
C LEU A 25 3.61 10.36 -8.73
N SER A 26 4.75 10.72 -9.33
CA SER A 26 4.80 11.14 -10.73
C SER A 26 4.27 10.04 -11.66
N SER A 27 3.91 10.44 -12.89
CA SER A 27 3.48 9.49 -13.94
C SER A 27 2.28 8.63 -13.54
N ASN A 28 1.34 9.21 -12.79
CA ASN A 28 0.11 8.59 -12.29
C ASN A 28 0.30 7.35 -11.38
N ARG A 29 1.50 7.13 -10.86
CA ARG A 29 1.77 6.06 -9.90
C ARG A 29 1.33 6.46 -8.49
N LYS A 30 1.11 5.48 -7.63
CA LYS A 30 0.87 5.70 -6.19
C LYS A 30 1.80 4.84 -5.36
N ALA A 31 2.23 5.35 -4.20
CA ALA A 31 2.83 4.55 -3.14
C ALA A 31 1.76 4.27 -2.08
N LEU A 32 1.77 3.04 -1.55
CA LEU A 32 0.91 2.61 -0.46
C LEU A 32 1.80 2.10 0.68
N ALA A 33 1.57 2.61 1.89
CA ALA A 33 2.19 2.09 3.11
C ALA A 33 1.11 1.50 4.03
N ILE A 34 1.28 0.23 4.40
CA ILE A 34 0.36 -0.51 5.26
C ILE A 34 1.10 -0.76 6.57
N HIS A 35 0.64 -0.11 7.62
CA HIS A 35 1.26 -0.19 8.94
C HIS A 35 0.49 -1.15 9.83
N ASN A 36 1.20 -2.06 10.48
CA ASN A 36 0.68 -2.80 11.62
C ASN A 36 0.91 -1.98 12.89
N MET A 37 -0.16 -1.45 13.46
CA MET A 37 -0.13 -0.67 14.71
C MET A 37 -0.28 -1.52 15.96
N SER A 38 -0.45 -2.83 15.82
CA SER A 38 -0.57 -3.75 16.96
C SER A 38 0.79 -4.10 17.58
N ASN A 39 0.74 -4.80 18.71
CA ASN A 39 1.92 -5.32 19.38
C ASN A 39 2.30 -6.75 18.94
N ASP A 40 1.61 -7.30 17.95
CA ASP A 40 1.81 -8.66 17.46
C ASP A 40 1.99 -8.64 15.94
N GLU A 41 2.48 -9.74 15.36
CA GLU A 41 2.40 -9.92 13.90
C GLU A 41 0.94 -10.03 13.48
N ARG A 42 0.61 -9.47 12.31
CA ARG A 42 -0.76 -9.45 11.83
C ARG A 42 -0.82 -9.64 10.32
N LEU A 43 -1.71 -10.54 9.90
CA LEU A 43 -2.17 -10.60 8.53
C LEU A 43 -3.10 -9.41 8.27
N ILE A 44 -2.68 -8.51 7.39
CA ILE A 44 -3.51 -7.39 6.92
C ILE A 44 -3.93 -7.69 5.48
N ASP A 45 -5.23 -7.93 5.29
CA ASP A 45 -5.87 -8.18 4.00
C ASP A 45 -6.62 -6.93 3.53
N ILE A 46 -6.34 -6.51 2.30
CA ILE A 46 -6.80 -5.24 1.73
C ILE A 46 -7.52 -5.49 0.42
N SER A 47 -8.73 -4.94 0.33
CA SER A 47 -9.47 -4.80 -0.93
C SER A 47 -9.02 -3.56 -1.68
N PHE A 48 -8.53 -3.72 -2.91
CA PHE A 48 -8.24 -2.58 -3.79
C PHE A 48 -9.51 -1.82 -4.16
N THR A 49 -10.66 -2.50 -4.12
CA THR A 49 -11.96 -1.87 -4.37
C THR A 49 -12.33 -0.87 -3.29
N GLU A 50 -12.10 -1.21 -2.02
CA GLU A 50 -12.36 -0.32 -0.88
C GLU A 50 -11.43 0.90 -0.90
N LEU A 51 -10.22 0.76 -1.44
CA LEU A 51 -9.28 1.86 -1.61
C LEU A 51 -9.51 2.69 -2.89
N GLY A 52 -10.52 2.36 -3.71
CA GLY A 52 -10.78 3.04 -4.98
C GLY A 52 -9.70 2.80 -6.05
N LEU A 53 -8.97 1.67 -5.96
CA LEU A 53 -7.85 1.30 -6.82
C LEU A 53 -8.20 0.12 -7.76
N ASN A 54 -9.45 0.07 -8.24
CA ASN A 54 -9.99 -1.02 -9.05
C ASN A 54 -9.20 -1.37 -10.32
N ALA A 55 -8.58 -0.37 -10.96
CA ALA A 55 -7.85 -0.57 -12.21
C ALA A 55 -6.48 -1.26 -11.99
N VAL A 56 -5.97 -1.30 -10.76
CA VAL A 56 -4.65 -1.87 -10.48
C VAL A 56 -4.69 -3.39 -10.65
N THR A 57 -3.68 -3.91 -11.33
CA THR A 57 -3.49 -5.36 -11.59
C THR A 57 -2.14 -5.87 -11.12
N ARG A 58 -1.20 -4.97 -10.80
CA ARG A 58 0.14 -5.28 -10.33
C ARG A 58 0.58 -4.28 -9.28
N TYR A 59 1.43 -4.71 -8.37
CA TYR A 59 2.15 -3.85 -7.46
C TYR A 59 3.64 -4.21 -7.47
N CYS A 60 4.47 -3.27 -7.01
CA CYS A 60 5.87 -3.51 -6.74
C CYS A 60 6.09 -3.44 -5.24
N ASP A 61 6.55 -4.52 -4.62
CA ASP A 61 7.11 -4.51 -3.27
C ASP A 61 8.41 -3.69 -3.29
N VAL A 62 8.43 -2.59 -2.56
CA VAL A 62 9.56 -1.65 -2.57
C VAL A 62 10.75 -2.20 -1.79
N TRP A 63 10.51 -2.97 -0.74
CA TRP A 63 11.58 -3.55 0.08
C TRP A 63 12.31 -4.66 -0.68
N LYS A 64 11.56 -5.51 -1.38
CA LYS A 64 12.12 -6.61 -2.18
C LYS A 64 12.52 -6.20 -3.58
N GLN A 65 12.04 -5.05 -4.05
CA GLN A 65 12.17 -4.57 -5.44
C GLN A 65 11.59 -5.55 -6.47
N VAL A 66 10.49 -6.24 -6.11
CA VAL A 66 9.85 -7.26 -6.95
C VAL A 66 8.45 -6.81 -7.37
N ASN A 67 8.07 -7.13 -8.62
CA ASN A 67 6.72 -6.90 -9.12
C ASN A 67 5.85 -8.16 -8.95
N GLU A 68 4.65 -7.98 -8.42
CA GLU A 68 3.69 -9.05 -8.19
C GLU A 68 2.35 -8.73 -8.86
N ARG A 69 1.57 -9.79 -9.17
CA ARG A 69 0.23 -9.65 -9.72
C ARG A 69 -0.80 -9.67 -8.59
N ILE A 70 -1.77 -8.76 -8.66
CA ILE A 70 -2.91 -8.76 -7.74
C ILE A 70 -3.89 -9.83 -8.19
N LYS A 71 -4.25 -10.74 -7.28
CA LYS A 71 -5.28 -11.76 -7.51
C LYS A 71 -6.58 -11.32 -6.85
N ASN A 72 -7.71 -11.49 -7.52
CA ASN A 72 -9.05 -11.21 -6.97
C ASN A 72 -9.23 -9.80 -6.36
N LYS A 73 -8.48 -8.79 -6.84
CA LYS A 73 -8.50 -7.41 -6.32
C LYS A 73 -8.18 -7.28 -4.82
N ARG A 74 -7.48 -8.27 -4.26
CA ARG A 74 -7.02 -8.27 -2.86
C ARG A 74 -5.55 -8.60 -2.77
N ILE A 75 -4.92 -8.14 -1.70
CA ILE A 75 -3.58 -8.55 -1.29
C ILE A 75 -3.55 -8.69 0.23
N SER A 76 -2.75 -9.64 0.70
CA SER A 76 -2.59 -9.89 2.13
C SER A 76 -1.10 -9.94 2.45
N PHE A 77 -0.71 -9.32 3.57
CA PHE A 77 0.65 -9.38 4.08
C PHE A 77 0.65 -9.72 5.56
N ASP A 78 1.50 -10.65 5.94
CA ASP A 78 1.95 -10.80 7.32
C ASP A 78 2.94 -9.68 7.62
N ILE A 79 2.49 -8.71 8.40
CA ILE A 79 3.29 -7.54 8.75
C ILE A 79 3.72 -7.70 10.21
N PRO A 80 5.03 -7.74 10.51
CA PRO A 80 5.53 -7.86 11.87
C PRO A 80 4.98 -6.79 12.81
N ARG A 81 5.08 -7.03 14.11
CA ARG A 81 4.77 -6.05 15.17
C ARG A 81 5.37 -4.69 14.82
N ARG A 82 4.55 -3.63 14.81
CA ARG A 82 4.97 -2.24 14.51
C ARG A 82 5.65 -2.09 13.14
N GLY A 83 5.47 -3.05 12.24
CA GLY A 83 6.06 -3.10 10.92
C GLY A 83 5.26 -2.36 9.86
N VAL A 84 5.84 -2.29 8.66
CA VAL A 84 5.22 -1.66 7.49
C VAL A 84 5.52 -2.44 6.21
N GLN A 85 4.47 -2.71 5.42
CA GLN A 85 4.64 -3.09 4.02
C GLN A 85 4.55 -1.83 3.14
N LEU A 86 5.55 -1.63 2.29
CA LEU A 86 5.58 -0.53 1.33
C LEU A 86 5.51 -1.07 -0.09
N MET A 87 4.60 -0.51 -0.89
CA MET A 87 4.47 -0.88 -2.29
C MET A 87 4.19 0.31 -3.18
N THR A 88 4.39 0.12 -4.49
CA THR A 88 3.89 1.05 -5.50
C THR A 88 2.98 0.38 -6.49
N VAL A 89 2.03 1.14 -7.01
CA VAL A 89 1.02 0.69 -7.98
C VAL A 89 0.88 1.73 -9.09
N LYS A 90 0.30 1.31 -10.21
CA LYS A 90 -0.07 2.17 -11.33
C LYS A 90 -1.54 1.94 -11.68
#